data_AF-A0A958JKU7-F1
#
_entry.id   AF-A0A958JKU7-F1
#
_cell.length_a   1.000
_cell.length_b   1.000
_cell.length_c   1.000
_cell.angle_alpha   90.00
_cell.angle_beta   90.00
_cell.angle_gamma   90.00
#
_symmetry.space_group_name_H-M   'P 1'
#
loop_
_entity.id
_entity.type
_entity.pdbx_description
1 polymer ?
#
loop_
_entity_poly.entity_id
_entity_poly.type
_entity_poly.pdbx_seq_one_letter_code
_entity_poly.pdbx_strand_id
1 'polypeptide(L)'
;MSVWKTDADNQSITLPLRSGYNYDFTVDWGDESVIDHITSSSDPLATHTYEKEGTYEVTIKGLLESWYFNNTGDKDYIIEVKNLGDVGWVNLEQAFNGCEQLTSFAGGNTSEVTNMKGMFGAAISLSSLDVSSFDTSKVTDMSGMFSFLWGLSAVDVTNFDTSMVTDMAYMFYSIPSLSSLNVSNFDTSKVTNMSNMFSSMFSLLMLNLSNFDTSMVTDMTGMFSQDTGLVSLNLNGWDVTNVTQNNNVFSSIGSSVMGGTTLYCDQSGGSLFGLSCN
;
A
#
# COMPACT_ATOMS: atom_id res chain seq x y z
N MET A 1 -1.85 3.66 18.59
CA MET A 1 -0.73 4.39 19.21
C MET A 1 0.27 4.71 18.11
N SER A 2 0.62 5.97 17.98
CA SER A 2 1.51 6.52 16.98
C SER A 2 2.50 7.49 17.62
N VAL A 3 3.64 7.70 16.99
CA VAL A 3 4.66 8.64 17.44
C VAL A 3 4.72 9.81 16.46
N TRP A 4 4.66 11.01 17.02
CA TRP A 4 4.69 12.26 16.26
C TRP A 4 5.88 13.11 16.70
N LYS A 5 6.42 13.91 15.78
CA LYS A 5 7.56 14.79 16.02
C LYS A 5 7.20 16.22 15.64
N THR A 6 7.48 17.13 16.57
CA THR A 6 7.49 18.57 16.35
C THR A 6 8.93 19.06 16.29
N ASP A 7 9.18 20.07 15.46
CA ASP A 7 10.49 20.67 15.18
C ASP A 7 10.62 22.11 15.72
N ALA A 8 9.60 22.61 16.41
CA ALA A 8 9.61 23.92 17.06
C ALA A 8 8.62 23.99 18.23
N ASP A 9 8.95 24.84 19.22
CA ASP A 9 8.03 25.22 20.29
C ASP A 9 6.73 25.84 19.72
N ASN A 10 5.59 25.52 20.34
CA ASN A 10 4.25 25.99 19.93
C ASN A 10 3.82 25.55 18.52
N GLN A 11 4.32 24.41 18.06
CA GLN A 11 3.86 23.80 16.82
C GLN A 11 2.57 23.02 17.04
N SER A 12 1.65 23.13 16.08
CA SER A 12 0.39 22.39 16.10
C SER A 12 0.45 21.16 15.20
N ILE A 13 -0.27 20.10 15.60
CA ILE A 13 -0.55 18.90 14.81
C ILE A 13 -2.06 18.75 14.69
N THR A 14 -2.54 18.46 13.49
CA THR A 14 -3.93 18.21 13.14
C THR A 14 -4.08 16.78 12.64
N LEU A 15 -5.02 16.04 13.24
CA LEU A 15 -5.33 14.68 12.77
C LEU A 15 -6.00 14.74 11.39
N PRO A 16 -5.66 13.85 10.43
CA PRO A 16 -6.17 13.88 9.06
C PRO A 16 -7.56 13.24 8.96
N LEU A 17 -8.54 13.83 9.65
CA LEU A 17 -9.94 13.38 9.63
C LEU A 17 -10.63 13.81 8.34
N ARG A 18 -11.50 12.94 7.81
CA ARG A 18 -12.18 13.11 6.53
C ARG A 18 -13.68 13.28 6.74
N SER A 19 -14.27 14.28 6.11
CA SER A 19 -15.74 14.44 6.12
C SER A 19 -16.45 13.22 5.54
N GLY A 20 -17.61 12.85 6.09
CA GLY A 20 -18.44 11.74 5.60
C GLY A 20 -18.22 10.42 6.32
N TYR A 21 -17.43 10.41 7.40
CA TYR A 21 -17.21 9.29 8.30
C TYR A 21 -17.62 9.64 9.74
N ASN A 22 -17.85 8.61 10.55
CA ASN A 22 -18.23 8.77 11.95
C ASN A 22 -16.99 8.82 12.85
N TYR A 23 -17.06 9.72 13.83
CA TYR A 23 -16.02 9.96 14.79
C TYR A 23 -16.66 10.06 16.18
N ASP A 24 -16.15 9.28 17.12
CA ASP A 24 -16.50 9.34 18.54
C ASP A 24 -15.32 8.73 19.32
N PHE A 25 -14.24 9.49 19.45
CA PHE A 25 -12.98 8.99 19.98
C PHE A 25 -12.28 9.99 20.88
N THR A 26 -11.47 9.46 21.78
CA THR A 26 -10.59 10.25 22.65
C THR A 26 -9.16 10.22 22.16
N VAL A 27 -8.45 11.34 22.29
CA VAL A 27 -7.01 11.47 22.01
C VAL A 27 -6.27 11.85 23.28
N ASP A 28 -5.27 11.05 23.63
CA ASP A 28 -4.18 11.44 24.51
C ASP A 28 -3.01 11.88 23.62
N TRP A 29 -2.65 13.17 23.70
CA TRP A 29 -1.61 13.78 22.87
C TRP A 29 -0.18 13.46 23.32
N GLY A 30 -0.01 12.80 24.46
CA GLY A 30 1.29 12.33 24.94
C GLY A 30 2.17 13.39 25.61
N ASP A 31 1.61 14.55 25.96
CA ASP A 31 2.30 15.69 26.60
C ASP A 31 1.69 16.10 27.95
N GLU A 32 0.98 15.18 28.60
CA GLU A 32 0.27 15.39 29.88
C GLU A 32 -0.90 16.41 29.81
N SER A 33 -1.28 16.85 28.61
CA SER A 33 -2.48 17.64 28.39
C SER A 33 -3.76 16.85 28.68
N VAL A 34 -4.88 17.57 28.74
CA VAL A 34 -6.20 16.95 28.93
C VAL A 34 -6.52 16.09 27.71
N ILE A 35 -7.04 14.88 27.96
CA ILE A 35 -7.53 14.01 26.91
C ILE A 35 -8.73 14.68 26.22
N ASP A 36 -8.60 14.90 24.91
CA ASP A 36 -9.67 15.48 24.10
C ASP A 36 -10.67 14.43 23.64
N HIS A 37 -11.92 14.85 23.44
CA HIS A 37 -12.99 14.03 22.87
C HIS A 37 -13.44 14.64 21.56
N ILE A 38 -13.23 13.91 20.46
CA ILE A 38 -13.50 14.36 19.09
C ILE A 38 -14.71 13.62 18.54
N THR A 39 -15.67 14.39 18.04
CA THR A 39 -16.97 13.86 17.56
C THR A 39 -17.25 14.13 16.09
N SER A 40 -16.36 14.84 15.38
CA SER A 40 -16.50 15.12 13.95
C SER A 40 -15.17 15.43 13.28
N SER A 41 -15.12 15.35 11.94
CA SER A 41 -13.93 15.74 11.17
C SER A 41 -13.57 17.22 11.24
N SER A 42 -14.50 18.06 11.71
CA SER A 42 -14.32 19.51 11.85
C SER A 42 -14.23 19.97 13.30
N ASP A 43 -14.09 19.02 14.23
CA ASP A 43 -13.93 19.32 15.65
C ASP A 43 -12.61 20.09 15.87
N PRO A 44 -12.62 21.29 16.47
CA PRO A 44 -11.39 22.04 16.69
C PRO A 44 -10.39 21.32 17.60
N LEU A 45 -10.86 20.35 18.41
CA LEU A 45 -10.00 19.52 19.25
C LEU A 45 -9.20 18.48 18.45
N ALA A 46 -9.45 18.33 17.14
CA ALA A 46 -8.59 17.53 16.27
C ALA A 46 -7.24 18.20 15.97
N THR A 47 -7.04 19.45 16.38
CA THR A 47 -5.76 20.17 16.31
C THR A 47 -5.25 20.45 17.73
N HIS A 48 -4.04 20.02 18.01
CA HIS A 48 -3.36 20.24 19.30
C HIS A 48 -2.06 20.99 19.11
N THR A 49 -1.69 21.81 20.10
CA THR A 49 -0.47 22.63 20.06
C THR A 49 0.46 22.22 21.18
N TYR A 50 1.65 21.75 20.83
CA TYR A 50 2.67 21.34 21.77
C TYR A 50 3.48 22.56 22.20
N GLU A 51 3.52 22.85 23.51
CA GLU A 51 4.27 24.00 24.05
C GLU A 51 5.78 23.91 23.76
N LYS A 52 6.30 22.68 23.66
CA LYS A 52 7.70 22.38 23.40
C LYS A 52 7.89 21.50 22.18
N GLU A 53 8.99 21.72 21.45
CA GLU A 53 9.42 20.77 20.45
C GLU A 53 9.76 19.42 21.10
N GLY A 54 9.51 18.33 20.38
CA GLY A 54 9.75 17.00 20.91
C GLY A 54 9.05 15.89 20.14
N THR A 55 9.21 14.68 20.67
CA THR A 55 8.59 13.47 20.18
C THR A 55 7.52 13.02 21.17
N TYR A 56 6.31 12.76 20.68
CA TYR A 56 5.13 12.50 21.50
C TYR A 56 4.44 11.19 21.09
N GLU A 57 4.04 10.39 22.07
CA GLU A 57 3.23 9.19 21.85
C GLU A 57 1.75 9.54 21.90
N VAL A 58 1.11 9.59 20.73
CA VAL A 58 -0.31 9.89 20.61
C VAL A 58 -1.12 8.59 20.64
N THR A 59 -2.11 8.53 21.54
CA THR A 59 -2.99 7.37 21.71
C THR A 59 -4.44 7.73 21.43
N ILE A 60 -5.05 6.98 20.53
CA ILE A 60 -6.46 7.11 20.15
C ILE A 60 -7.24 5.90 20.64
N LYS A 61 -8.45 6.15 21.19
CA LYS A 61 -9.41 5.12 21.59
C LYS A 61 -10.83 5.55 21.23
N GLY A 62 -11.70 4.62 20.86
CA GLY A 62 -13.08 4.90 20.45
C GLY A 62 -13.27 4.66 18.96
N LEU A 63 -14.25 5.33 18.36
CA LEU A 63 -14.63 5.19 16.95
C LEU A 63 -13.89 6.21 16.07
N LEU A 64 -13.05 5.70 15.16
CA LEU A 64 -12.30 6.45 14.18
C LEU A 64 -12.39 5.69 12.84
N GLU A 65 -13.42 6.00 12.05
CA GLU A 65 -13.76 5.22 10.86
C GLU A 65 -12.79 5.41 9.68
N SER A 66 -12.12 6.56 9.60
CA SER A 66 -11.22 6.90 8.50
C SER A 66 -10.07 7.80 8.92
N TRP A 67 -8.93 7.60 8.24
CA TRP A 67 -7.69 8.37 8.34
C TRP A 67 -7.22 8.69 6.91
N TYR A 68 -6.90 9.95 6.60
CA TYR A 68 -6.76 10.39 5.20
C TYR A 68 -5.73 11.51 5.00
N PHE A 69 -4.43 11.20 5.02
CA PHE A 69 -3.41 12.22 4.69
C PHE A 69 -3.46 12.63 3.22
N ASN A 70 -3.54 11.66 2.28
CA ASN A 70 -3.60 11.94 0.85
C ASN A 70 -2.52 12.92 0.36
N ASN A 71 -1.29 12.76 0.87
CA ASN A 71 -0.17 13.66 0.62
C ASN A 71 -0.44 15.14 0.99
N THR A 72 -1.26 15.39 2.01
CA THR A 72 -1.60 16.73 2.52
C THR A 72 -1.58 16.78 4.04
N GLY A 73 -1.81 17.98 4.60
CA GLY A 73 -1.87 18.19 6.05
C GLY A 73 -0.52 17.92 6.73
N ASP A 74 -0.60 17.43 7.96
CA ASP A 74 0.54 17.27 8.86
C ASP A 74 1.27 15.92 8.68
N LYS A 75 1.27 15.39 7.45
CA LYS A 75 1.81 14.07 7.08
C LYS A 75 3.28 13.87 7.43
N ASP A 76 4.03 14.96 7.54
CA ASP A 76 5.48 14.93 7.80
C ASP A 76 5.80 14.83 9.30
N TYR A 77 4.81 14.96 10.18
CA TYR A 77 5.01 14.91 11.63
C TYR A 77 4.80 13.52 12.22
N ILE A 78 4.12 12.60 11.53
CA ILE A 78 3.99 11.20 11.97
C ILE A 78 5.22 10.40 11.55
N ILE A 79 5.93 9.81 12.51
CA ILE A 79 7.21 9.12 12.26
C ILE A 79 7.17 7.61 12.50
N GLU A 80 6.19 7.14 13.28
CA GLU A 80 5.98 5.72 13.57
C GLU A 80 4.51 5.45 13.93
N VAL A 81 3.97 4.32 13.46
CA VAL A 81 2.71 3.74 13.95
C VAL A 81 3.02 2.42 14.64
N LYS A 82 3.08 2.45 15.98
CA LYS A 82 3.39 1.27 16.80
C LYS A 82 2.26 0.23 16.77
N ASN A 83 1.02 0.71 16.69
CA ASN A 83 -0.16 -0.12 16.53
C ASN A 83 -1.29 0.74 15.96
N LEU A 84 -1.82 0.40 14.78
CA LEU A 84 -2.97 1.09 14.19
C LEU A 84 -4.22 1.00 15.09
N GLY A 85 -4.31 -0.03 15.93
CA GLY A 85 -5.37 -0.18 16.93
C GLY A 85 -6.68 -0.74 16.39
N ASP A 86 -7.62 -0.93 17.31
CA ASP A 86 -8.99 -1.36 17.05
C ASP A 86 -9.95 -0.21 17.37
N VAL A 87 -10.20 0.61 16.35
CA VAL A 87 -10.99 1.85 16.47
C VAL A 87 -12.14 1.90 15.45
N GLY A 88 -12.52 0.75 14.88
CA GLY A 88 -13.64 0.67 13.94
C GLY A 88 -13.33 1.23 12.54
N TRP A 89 -12.13 0.96 12.02
CA TRP A 89 -11.73 1.36 10.67
C TRP A 89 -12.68 0.80 9.60
N VAL A 90 -13.17 1.67 8.70
CA VAL A 90 -13.96 1.26 7.53
C VAL A 90 -13.33 1.71 6.20
N ASN A 91 -12.48 2.74 6.22
CA ASN A 91 -11.78 3.22 5.03
C ASN A 91 -10.36 3.74 5.37
N LEU A 92 -9.36 3.10 4.76
CA LEU A 92 -7.94 3.44 4.86
C LEU A 92 -7.33 3.91 3.53
N GLU A 93 -8.18 4.38 2.61
CA GLU A 93 -7.77 5.06 1.39
C GLU A 93 -6.79 6.19 1.78
N GLN A 94 -5.59 6.17 1.20
CA GLN A 94 -4.57 7.21 1.31
C GLN A 94 -4.18 7.54 2.76
N ALA A 95 -4.41 6.62 3.71
CA ALA A 95 -4.31 6.89 5.13
C ALA A 95 -2.94 7.44 5.54
N PHE A 96 -1.86 6.84 5.05
CA PHE A 96 -0.46 7.24 5.28
C PHE A 96 0.23 7.65 3.97
N ASN A 97 -0.57 8.08 2.98
CA ASN A 97 0.00 8.50 1.71
C ASN A 97 0.83 9.78 1.86
N GLY A 98 2.06 9.74 1.37
CA GLY A 98 3.00 10.86 1.43
C GLY A 98 3.59 11.10 2.82
N CYS A 99 3.39 10.20 3.79
CA CYS A 99 4.06 10.29 5.10
C CYS A 99 5.55 9.98 4.94
N GLU A 100 6.32 10.93 4.42
CA GLU A 100 7.73 10.75 4.03
C GLU A 100 8.64 10.50 5.24
N GLN A 101 8.22 10.88 6.45
CA GLN A 101 8.96 10.66 7.69
C GLN A 101 8.55 9.37 8.42
N LEU A 102 7.51 8.66 7.97
CA LEU A 102 7.07 7.41 8.58
C LEU A 102 8.11 6.31 8.33
N THR A 103 8.71 5.78 9.41
CA THR A 103 9.79 4.78 9.31
C THR A 103 9.34 3.36 9.65
N SER A 104 8.36 3.23 10.55
CA SER A 104 7.77 1.96 10.97
C SER A 104 6.24 2.03 11.06
N PHE A 105 5.59 0.93 10.71
CA PHE A 105 4.15 0.73 10.86
C PHE A 105 3.85 -0.69 11.32
N ALA A 106 2.93 -0.84 12.27
CA ALA A 106 2.48 -2.15 12.72
C ALA A 106 1.01 -2.15 13.18
N GLY A 107 0.41 -3.35 13.16
CA GLY A 107 -0.83 -3.68 13.86
C GLY A 107 -2.10 -3.11 13.24
N GLY A 108 -3.24 -3.46 13.82
CA GLY A 108 -4.57 -2.94 13.47
C GLY A 108 -5.63 -4.02 13.32
N ASN A 109 -6.86 -3.69 13.69
CA ASN A 109 -8.03 -4.49 13.29
C ASN A 109 -8.65 -3.87 12.04
N THR A 110 -8.47 -4.51 10.88
CA THR A 110 -8.98 -4.03 9.58
C THR A 110 -10.21 -4.80 9.08
N SER A 111 -10.85 -5.61 9.93
CA SER A 111 -11.95 -6.52 9.54
C SER A 111 -13.20 -5.84 8.96
N GLU A 112 -13.34 -4.52 9.13
CA GLU A 112 -14.43 -3.71 8.54
C GLU A 112 -13.96 -2.81 7.38
N VAL A 113 -12.67 -2.83 7.04
CA VAL A 113 -12.11 -1.97 5.99
C VAL A 113 -12.48 -2.49 4.60
N THR A 114 -13.00 -1.60 3.77
CA THR A 114 -13.40 -1.92 2.39
C THR A 114 -12.48 -1.32 1.32
N ASN A 115 -11.65 -0.33 1.68
CA ASN A 115 -10.77 0.38 0.75
C ASN A 115 -9.40 0.63 1.41
N MET A 116 -8.33 0.18 0.74
CA MET A 116 -6.93 0.38 1.14
C MET A 116 -6.10 1.05 0.03
N LYS A 117 -6.77 1.70 -0.93
CA LYS A 117 -6.15 2.40 -2.05
C LYS A 117 -5.10 3.38 -1.56
N GLY A 118 -3.86 3.21 -1.98
CA GLY A 118 -2.77 4.13 -1.67
C GLY A 118 -2.45 4.26 -0.18
N MET A 119 -2.87 3.31 0.66
CA MET A 119 -2.74 3.40 2.12
C MET A 119 -1.34 3.82 2.58
N PHE A 120 -0.27 3.29 1.97
CA PHE A 120 1.11 3.65 2.26
C PHE A 120 1.82 4.35 1.10
N GLY A 121 1.09 4.77 0.06
CA GLY A 121 1.72 5.30 -1.15
C GLY A 121 2.65 6.48 -0.85
N ALA A 122 3.84 6.51 -1.44
CA ALA A 122 4.83 7.57 -1.23
C ALA A 122 5.30 7.78 0.24
N ALA A 123 5.11 6.81 1.14
CA ALA A 123 5.81 6.79 2.43
C ALA A 123 7.27 6.33 2.24
N ILE A 124 8.08 7.18 1.58
CA ILE A 124 9.38 6.79 1.02
C ILE A 124 10.40 6.28 2.05
N SER A 125 10.29 6.68 3.32
CA SER A 125 11.19 6.25 4.41
C SER A 125 10.72 5.00 5.16
N LEU A 126 9.54 4.47 4.82
CA LEU A 126 8.97 3.31 5.50
C LEU A 126 9.82 2.08 5.19
N SER A 127 10.48 1.56 6.22
CA SER A 127 11.45 0.45 6.10
C SER A 127 11.05 -0.77 6.93
N SER A 128 10.18 -0.59 7.93
CA SER A 128 9.60 -1.66 8.72
C SER A 128 8.07 -1.62 8.61
N LEU A 129 7.48 -2.67 8.05
CA LEU A 129 6.04 -2.74 7.80
C LEU A 129 5.51 -4.10 8.25
N ASP A 130 4.73 -4.10 9.32
CA ASP A 130 4.04 -5.29 9.83
C ASP A 130 2.52 -5.17 9.57
N VAL A 131 2.04 -5.91 8.58
CA VAL A 131 0.64 -6.03 8.19
C VAL A 131 0.06 -7.42 8.49
N SER A 132 0.73 -8.21 9.35
CA SER A 132 0.35 -9.59 9.65
C SER A 132 -1.01 -9.73 10.34
N SER A 133 -1.49 -8.65 10.96
CA SER A 133 -2.79 -8.57 11.63
C SER A 133 -3.94 -8.10 10.74
N PHE A 134 -3.66 -7.70 9.49
CA PHE A 134 -4.69 -7.20 8.60
C PHE A 134 -5.63 -8.33 8.19
N ASP A 135 -6.93 -8.10 8.38
CA ASP A 135 -8.01 -8.80 7.71
C ASP A 135 -8.42 -7.99 6.48
N THR A 136 -8.20 -8.55 5.29
CA THR A 136 -8.49 -7.89 4.01
C THR A 136 -9.72 -8.49 3.30
N SER A 137 -10.47 -9.38 3.97
CA SER A 137 -11.57 -10.15 3.36
C SER A 137 -12.72 -9.30 2.78
N LYS A 138 -12.83 -8.04 3.19
CA LYS A 138 -13.82 -7.06 2.69
C LYS A 138 -13.25 -6.01 1.74
N VAL A 139 -11.95 -5.99 1.50
CA VAL A 139 -11.30 -4.95 0.71
C VAL A 139 -11.58 -5.17 -0.78
N THR A 140 -12.03 -4.13 -1.47
CA THR A 140 -12.32 -4.17 -2.92
C THR A 140 -11.31 -3.42 -3.77
N ASP A 141 -10.55 -2.48 -3.18
CA ASP A 141 -9.56 -1.65 -3.87
C ASP A 141 -8.24 -1.64 -3.07
N MET A 142 -7.18 -2.15 -3.71
CA MET A 142 -5.79 -2.15 -3.19
C MET A 142 -4.85 -1.36 -4.11
N SER A 143 -5.41 -0.55 -5.02
CA SER A 143 -4.61 0.19 -5.99
C SER A 143 -3.61 1.11 -5.29
N GLY A 144 -2.34 1.04 -5.69
CA GLY A 144 -1.27 1.85 -5.12
C GLY A 144 -0.94 1.62 -3.65
N MET A 145 -1.48 0.59 -2.99
CA MET A 145 -1.36 0.38 -1.53
C MET A 145 0.09 0.47 -1.03
N PHE A 146 1.06 -0.09 -1.76
CA PHE A 146 2.50 -0.07 -1.44
C PHE A 146 3.33 0.73 -2.47
N SER A 147 2.71 1.64 -3.22
CA SER A 147 3.41 2.41 -4.25
C SER A 147 4.51 3.32 -3.67
N PHE A 148 5.66 3.38 -4.35
CA PHE A 148 6.80 4.26 -4.01
C PHE A 148 7.41 4.05 -2.60
N LEU A 149 7.35 2.84 -2.04
CA LEU A 149 7.99 2.51 -0.77
C LEU A 149 9.50 2.28 -0.92
N TRP A 150 10.27 3.34 -1.19
CA TRP A 150 11.70 3.23 -1.54
C TRP A 150 12.58 2.63 -0.42
N GLY A 151 12.23 2.87 0.84
CA GLY A 151 12.89 2.30 2.01
C GLY A 151 12.54 0.84 2.32
N LEU A 152 11.51 0.28 1.68
CA LEU A 152 10.99 -1.05 2.01
C LEU A 152 11.76 -2.15 1.27
N SER A 153 12.35 -3.07 2.03
CA SER A 153 13.15 -4.18 1.50
C SER A 153 12.47 -5.55 1.59
N ALA A 154 11.44 -5.68 2.43
CA ALA A 154 10.66 -6.89 2.62
C ALA A 154 9.25 -6.52 3.11
N VAL A 155 8.26 -7.31 2.70
CA VAL A 155 6.88 -7.27 3.22
C VAL A 155 6.28 -8.66 3.13
N ASP A 156 5.56 -9.07 4.17
CA ASP A 156 4.77 -10.29 4.18
C ASP A 156 3.30 -9.95 3.97
N VAL A 157 2.75 -10.44 2.85
CA VAL A 157 1.34 -10.27 2.47
C VAL A 157 0.61 -11.62 2.36
N THR A 158 1.19 -12.67 2.94
CA THR A 158 0.66 -14.04 2.82
C THR A 158 -0.63 -14.26 3.60
N ASN A 159 -0.99 -13.35 4.51
CA ASN A 159 -2.26 -13.33 5.22
C ASN A 159 -3.40 -12.65 4.45
N PHE A 160 -3.13 -12.00 3.31
CA PHE A 160 -4.15 -11.23 2.61
C PHE A 160 -5.17 -12.15 1.92
N ASP A 161 -6.44 -11.92 2.18
CA ASP A 161 -7.56 -12.37 1.36
C ASP A 161 -7.85 -11.30 0.30
N THR A 162 -7.71 -11.66 -0.97
CA THR A 162 -7.90 -10.75 -2.12
C THR A 162 -9.13 -11.12 -2.95
N SER A 163 -9.95 -12.05 -2.50
CA SER A 163 -11.09 -12.61 -3.25
C SER A 163 -12.20 -11.61 -3.58
N MET A 164 -12.19 -10.42 -2.97
CA MET A 164 -13.11 -9.31 -3.24
C MET A 164 -12.47 -8.15 -4.01
N VAL A 165 -11.15 -8.17 -4.23
CA VAL A 165 -10.41 -7.07 -4.85
C VAL A 165 -10.70 -7.01 -6.35
N THR A 166 -11.04 -5.81 -6.84
CA THR A 166 -11.31 -5.56 -8.26
C THR A 166 -10.25 -4.70 -8.94
N ASP A 167 -9.47 -3.94 -8.17
CA ASP A 167 -8.40 -3.07 -8.66
C ASP A 167 -7.10 -3.28 -7.86
N MET A 168 -6.03 -3.65 -8.57
CA MET A 168 -4.67 -3.83 -8.05
C MET A 168 -3.65 -2.95 -8.80
N ALA A 169 -4.11 -1.95 -9.55
CA ALA A 169 -3.24 -1.04 -10.29
C ALA A 169 -2.21 -0.41 -9.35
N TYR A 170 -0.96 -0.36 -9.76
CA TYR A 170 0.15 0.22 -9.00
C TYR A 170 0.42 -0.39 -7.60
N MET A 171 -0.18 -1.53 -7.22
CA MET A 171 -0.13 -2.04 -5.84
C MET A 171 1.32 -2.17 -5.31
N PHE A 172 2.27 -2.65 -6.12
CA PHE A 172 3.69 -2.75 -5.80
C PHE A 172 4.58 -1.87 -6.70
N TYR A 173 4.04 -0.75 -7.18
CA TYR A 173 4.73 0.14 -8.11
C TYR A 173 5.94 0.84 -7.46
N SER A 174 7.09 0.80 -8.13
CA SER A 174 8.31 1.53 -7.76
C SER A 174 8.80 1.25 -6.33
N ILE A 175 8.98 -0.03 -6.00
CA ILE A 175 9.62 -0.49 -4.76
C ILE A 175 11.02 -1.04 -5.08
N PRO A 176 12.02 -0.17 -5.35
CA PRO A 176 13.31 -0.58 -5.93
C PRO A 176 14.15 -1.50 -5.03
N SER A 177 13.90 -1.50 -3.72
CA SER A 177 14.66 -2.25 -2.72
C SER A 177 14.07 -3.64 -2.40
N LEU A 178 12.85 -3.93 -2.87
CA LEU A 178 12.18 -5.21 -2.59
C LEU A 178 12.76 -6.33 -3.46
N SER A 179 13.40 -7.31 -2.82
CA SER A 179 14.13 -8.38 -3.51
C SER A 179 13.36 -9.69 -3.65
N SER A 180 12.31 -9.88 -2.84
CA SER A 180 11.42 -11.03 -2.88
C SER A 180 10.00 -10.62 -2.55
N LEU A 181 9.02 -11.25 -3.23
CA LEU A 181 7.61 -11.03 -2.97
C LEU A 181 6.85 -12.35 -3.15
N ASN A 182 6.10 -12.75 -2.12
CA ASN A 182 5.24 -13.93 -2.15
C ASN A 182 3.77 -13.49 -2.25
N VAL A 183 3.15 -13.76 -3.39
CA VAL A 183 1.72 -13.48 -3.68
C VAL A 183 0.96 -14.75 -4.08
N SER A 184 1.45 -15.91 -3.64
CA SER A 184 0.84 -17.21 -3.99
C SER A 184 -0.55 -17.43 -3.39
N ASN A 185 -0.92 -16.68 -2.36
CA ASN A 185 -2.25 -16.65 -1.74
C ASN A 185 -3.24 -15.72 -2.44
N PHE A 186 -2.81 -14.93 -3.42
CA PHE A 186 -3.70 -13.96 -4.05
C PHE A 186 -4.74 -14.66 -4.94
N ASP A 187 -6.01 -14.33 -4.74
CA ASP A 187 -7.14 -14.65 -5.61
C ASP A 187 -7.44 -13.41 -6.46
N THR A 188 -7.10 -13.49 -7.75
CA THR A 188 -7.28 -12.37 -8.69
C THR A 188 -8.50 -12.54 -9.59
N SER A 189 -9.39 -13.49 -9.31
CA SER A 189 -10.51 -13.86 -10.18
C SER A 189 -11.52 -12.73 -10.45
N LYS A 190 -11.51 -11.65 -9.66
CA LYS A 190 -12.34 -10.45 -9.85
C LYS A 190 -11.57 -9.21 -10.30
N VAL A 191 -10.24 -9.30 -10.41
CA VAL A 191 -9.40 -8.15 -10.72
C VAL A 191 -9.57 -7.78 -12.19
N THR A 192 -9.84 -6.50 -12.44
CA THR A 192 -10.04 -5.97 -13.80
C THR A 192 -8.89 -5.06 -14.25
N ASN A 193 -8.10 -4.55 -13.31
CA ASN A 193 -7.01 -3.62 -13.55
C ASN A 193 -5.74 -4.06 -12.79
N MET A 194 -4.67 -4.32 -13.53
CA MET A 194 -3.32 -4.65 -13.03
C MET A 194 -2.26 -3.71 -13.61
N SER A 195 -2.67 -2.54 -14.13
CA SER A 195 -1.75 -1.58 -14.74
C SER A 195 -0.63 -1.19 -13.76
N ASN A 196 0.61 -1.26 -14.23
CA ASN A 196 1.84 -0.95 -13.49
C ASN A 196 2.00 -1.66 -12.13
N MET A 197 1.28 -2.76 -11.88
CA MET A 197 1.24 -3.41 -10.56
C MET A 197 2.63 -3.75 -10.02
N PHE A 198 3.55 -4.19 -10.88
CA PHE A 198 4.92 -4.58 -10.52
C PHE A 198 5.99 -3.70 -11.18
N SER A 199 5.62 -2.57 -11.80
CA SER A 199 6.59 -1.76 -12.55
C SER A 199 7.65 -1.13 -11.64
N SER A 200 8.88 -1.07 -12.16
CA SER A 200 10.05 -0.43 -11.55
C SER A 200 10.51 -1.11 -10.26
N MET A 201 10.38 -2.45 -10.19
CA MET A 201 10.87 -3.28 -9.09
C MET A 201 12.31 -3.77 -9.34
N PHE A 202 13.28 -2.84 -9.29
CA PHE A 202 14.66 -3.08 -9.77
C PHE A 202 15.41 -4.22 -9.07
N SER A 203 15.10 -4.55 -7.81
CA SER A 203 15.76 -5.63 -7.06
C SER A 203 15.06 -6.98 -7.12
N LEU A 204 13.85 -7.05 -7.71
CA LEU A 204 13.09 -8.30 -7.78
C LEU A 204 13.65 -9.21 -8.86
N LEU A 205 14.20 -10.35 -8.46
CA LEU A 205 14.87 -11.28 -9.40
C LEU A 205 13.92 -12.33 -9.99
N MET A 206 12.94 -12.77 -9.21
CA MET A 206 12.04 -13.85 -9.58
C MET A 206 10.64 -13.53 -9.10
N LEU A 207 9.65 -13.80 -9.94
CA LEU A 207 8.25 -13.65 -9.58
C LEU A 207 7.42 -14.79 -10.18
N ASN A 208 6.61 -15.43 -9.34
CA ASN A 208 5.70 -16.49 -9.74
C ASN A 208 4.26 -16.00 -9.60
N LEU A 209 3.56 -15.88 -10.73
CA LEU A 209 2.19 -15.41 -10.85
C LEU A 209 1.29 -16.46 -11.53
N SER A 210 1.70 -17.73 -11.52
CA SER A 210 0.89 -18.82 -12.10
C SER A 210 -0.42 -19.09 -11.36
N ASN A 211 -0.59 -18.53 -10.15
CA ASN A 211 -1.87 -18.55 -9.43
C ASN A 211 -2.83 -17.43 -9.85
N PHE A 212 -2.39 -16.45 -10.65
CA PHE A 212 -3.24 -15.32 -11.02
C PHE A 212 -4.24 -15.76 -12.09
N ASP A 213 -5.53 -15.69 -11.75
CA ASP A 213 -6.62 -15.67 -12.72
C ASP A 213 -6.66 -14.28 -13.37
N THR A 214 -6.34 -14.23 -14.66
CA THR A 214 -6.31 -12.99 -15.45
C THR A 214 -7.51 -12.87 -16.40
N SER A 215 -8.46 -13.80 -16.35
CA SER A 215 -9.57 -13.89 -17.30
C SER A 215 -10.50 -12.67 -17.27
N MET A 216 -10.55 -11.91 -16.18
CA MET A 216 -11.33 -10.66 -16.08
C MET A 216 -10.50 -9.38 -16.30
N VAL A 217 -9.18 -9.50 -16.47
CA VAL A 217 -8.29 -8.33 -16.56
C VAL A 217 -8.46 -7.66 -17.92
N THR A 218 -8.66 -6.35 -17.90
CA THR A 218 -8.82 -5.51 -19.10
C THR A 218 -7.63 -4.59 -19.33
N ASP A 219 -6.88 -4.25 -18.27
CA ASP A 219 -5.72 -3.35 -18.32
C ASP A 219 -4.50 -3.97 -17.61
N MET A 220 -3.43 -4.14 -18.39
CA MET A 220 -2.10 -4.59 -17.95
C MET A 220 -1.02 -3.58 -18.37
N THR A 221 -1.39 -2.34 -18.69
CA THR A 221 -0.48 -1.31 -19.16
C THR A 221 0.72 -1.19 -18.23
N GLY A 222 1.92 -1.37 -18.78
CA GLY A 222 3.17 -1.24 -18.04
C GLY A 222 3.36 -2.20 -16.87
N MET A 223 2.61 -3.31 -16.76
CA MET A 223 2.59 -4.17 -15.55
C MET A 223 3.97 -4.53 -15.00
N PHE A 224 4.94 -4.81 -15.87
CA PHE A 224 6.33 -5.12 -15.52
C PHE A 224 7.34 -4.10 -16.06
N SER A 225 6.89 -2.90 -16.42
CA SER A 225 7.77 -1.95 -17.10
C SER A 225 8.93 -1.54 -16.19
N GLN A 226 10.15 -1.50 -16.73
CA GLN A 226 11.39 -1.15 -16.02
C GLN A 226 11.82 -2.14 -14.94
N ASP A 227 11.33 -3.38 -14.96
CA ASP A 227 11.79 -4.45 -14.07
C ASP A 227 13.13 -5.04 -14.53
N THR A 228 14.17 -4.21 -14.49
CA THR A 228 15.51 -4.54 -15.00
C THR A 228 16.23 -5.60 -14.16
N GLY A 229 15.73 -5.94 -12.96
CA GLY A 229 16.26 -7.01 -12.11
C GLY A 229 15.73 -8.40 -12.47
N LEU A 230 14.60 -8.48 -13.16
CA LEU A 230 13.82 -9.71 -13.30
C LEU A 230 14.51 -10.72 -14.22
N VAL A 231 14.83 -11.89 -13.69
CA VAL A 231 15.47 -13.00 -14.42
C VAL A 231 14.47 -14.08 -14.78
N SER A 232 13.47 -14.30 -13.94
CA SER A 232 12.47 -15.36 -14.13
C SER A 232 11.08 -14.85 -13.79
N LEU A 233 10.16 -14.97 -14.75
CA LEU A 233 8.77 -14.61 -14.59
C LEU A 233 7.87 -15.77 -15.02
N ASN A 234 7.10 -16.33 -14.07
CA ASN A 234 6.17 -17.43 -14.35
C ASN A 234 4.73 -16.91 -14.45
N LEU A 235 4.17 -16.98 -15.66
CA LEU A 235 2.83 -16.52 -16.05
C LEU A 235 1.98 -17.66 -16.62
N ASN A 236 2.33 -18.93 -16.35
CA ASN A 236 1.55 -20.07 -16.81
C ASN A 236 0.11 -19.99 -16.31
N GLY A 237 -0.85 -20.29 -17.20
CA GLY A 237 -2.28 -20.25 -16.90
C GLY A 237 -2.94 -18.89 -17.13
N TRP A 238 -2.21 -17.88 -17.60
CA TRP A 238 -2.79 -16.57 -17.88
C TRP A 238 -3.76 -16.61 -19.07
N ASP A 239 -4.98 -16.15 -18.84
CA ASP A 239 -5.99 -15.89 -19.87
C ASP A 239 -6.04 -14.38 -20.14
N VAL A 240 -5.43 -13.96 -21.24
CA VAL A 240 -5.35 -12.55 -21.63
C VAL A 240 -6.39 -12.15 -22.70
N THR A 241 -7.41 -12.97 -22.92
CA THR A 241 -8.39 -12.74 -23.99
C THR A 241 -9.22 -11.47 -23.81
N ASN A 242 -9.41 -11.03 -22.57
CA ASN A 242 -10.14 -9.79 -22.24
C ASN A 242 -9.24 -8.55 -22.11
N VAL A 243 -7.92 -8.70 -22.26
CA VAL A 243 -6.98 -7.57 -22.12
C VAL A 243 -7.08 -6.67 -23.35
N THR A 244 -7.51 -5.42 -23.14
CA THR A 244 -7.66 -4.40 -24.19
C THR A 244 -6.59 -3.32 -24.12
N GLN A 245 -5.98 -3.12 -22.94
CA GLN A 245 -4.88 -2.18 -22.71
C GLN A 245 -3.63 -2.95 -22.24
N ASN A 246 -2.67 -3.13 -23.15
CA ASN A 246 -1.43 -3.88 -22.91
C ASN A 246 -0.19 -3.11 -23.41
N ASN A 247 -0.27 -1.78 -23.41
CA ASN A 247 0.85 -0.96 -23.82
C ASN A 247 2.02 -1.19 -22.85
N ASN A 248 3.20 -1.47 -23.39
CA ASN A 248 4.46 -1.54 -22.64
C ASN A 248 4.51 -2.57 -21.49
N VAL A 249 3.71 -3.67 -21.53
CA VAL A 249 3.70 -4.70 -20.45
C VAL A 249 5.10 -5.12 -20.04
N PHE A 250 5.97 -5.41 -21.03
CA PHE A 250 7.35 -5.87 -20.83
C PHE A 250 8.40 -4.83 -21.26
N SER A 251 8.05 -3.53 -21.26
CA SER A 251 9.00 -2.50 -21.68
C SER A 251 10.16 -2.38 -20.69
N SER A 252 11.40 -2.54 -21.18
CA SER A 252 12.63 -2.43 -20.38
C SER A 252 12.72 -3.45 -19.23
N ILE A 253 12.19 -4.66 -19.43
CA ILE A 253 12.42 -5.77 -18.49
C ILE A 253 13.79 -6.42 -18.68
N GLY A 254 14.26 -7.07 -17.63
CA GLY A 254 15.39 -7.97 -17.69
C GLY A 254 16.73 -7.32 -17.48
N SER A 255 17.64 -8.08 -16.87
CA SER A 255 18.99 -7.61 -16.62
C SER A 255 19.81 -7.71 -17.89
N SER A 256 20.36 -6.58 -18.33
CA SER A 256 21.37 -6.52 -19.39
C SER A 256 22.63 -7.32 -19.05
N VAL A 257 22.83 -7.64 -17.76
CA VAL A 257 23.98 -8.41 -17.25
C VAL A 257 23.68 -9.92 -17.19
N MET A 258 22.42 -10.33 -16.98
CA MET A 258 22.05 -11.75 -16.82
C MET A 258 21.40 -12.39 -18.07
N GLY A 259 21.45 -11.72 -19.23
CA GLY A 259 21.01 -12.31 -20.49
C GLY A 259 19.50 -12.21 -20.77
N GLY A 260 18.80 -11.30 -20.10
CA GLY A 260 17.34 -11.08 -20.24
C GLY A 260 16.49 -11.87 -19.25
N THR A 261 15.16 -11.72 -19.37
CA THR A 261 14.18 -12.41 -18.52
C THR A 261 13.71 -13.69 -19.21
N THR A 262 13.71 -14.82 -18.49
CA THR A 262 13.02 -16.04 -18.92
C THR A 262 11.54 -15.93 -18.56
N LEU A 263 10.68 -16.00 -19.58
CA LEU A 263 9.24 -15.95 -19.45
C LEU A 263 8.64 -17.36 -19.58
N TYR A 264 7.96 -17.85 -18.54
CA TYR A 264 7.18 -19.09 -18.62
C TYR A 264 5.71 -18.74 -18.89
N CYS A 265 5.19 -19.13 -20.05
CA CYS A 265 3.79 -18.96 -20.41
C CYS A 265 3.31 -20.06 -21.36
N ASP A 266 2.03 -20.39 -21.31
CA ASP A 266 1.37 -21.47 -22.05
C ASP A 266 0.51 -20.96 -23.22
N GLN A 267 0.91 -19.83 -23.81
CA GLN A 267 0.17 -19.21 -24.92
C GLN A 267 0.31 -20.02 -26.21
N SER A 268 -0.81 -20.26 -26.90
CA SER A 268 -0.85 -21.05 -28.16
C SER A 268 0.09 -20.55 -29.27
N GLY A 269 0.43 -19.24 -29.26
CA GLY A 269 1.36 -18.62 -30.19
C GLY A 269 2.82 -18.60 -29.75
N GLY A 270 3.17 -19.22 -28.61
CA GLY A 270 4.54 -19.26 -28.07
C GLY A 270 5.08 -17.90 -27.64
N SER A 271 4.24 -16.87 -27.55
CA SER A 271 4.59 -15.54 -27.05
C SER A 271 3.41 -14.88 -26.35
N LEU A 272 3.71 -13.96 -25.43
CA LEU A 272 2.74 -13.13 -24.73
C LEU A 272 3.15 -11.67 -24.87
N PHE A 273 2.24 -10.82 -25.35
CA PHE A 273 2.49 -9.38 -25.63
C PHE A 273 3.79 -9.09 -26.43
N GLY A 274 4.15 -9.99 -27.35
CA GLY A 274 5.33 -9.85 -28.21
C GLY A 274 6.64 -10.41 -27.63
N LEU A 275 6.64 -10.97 -26.42
CA LEU A 275 7.79 -11.63 -25.82
C LEU A 275 7.62 -13.16 -25.85
N SER A 276 8.65 -13.90 -26.27
CA SER A 276 8.58 -15.36 -26.41
C SER A 276 8.47 -16.08 -25.05
N CYS A 277 7.63 -17.10 -25.00
CA CYS A 277 7.56 -18.07 -23.90
C CYS A 277 8.69 -19.10 -24.03
N ASN A 278 9.18 -19.60 -22.89
CA ASN A 278 10.05 -20.77 -22.78
C ASN A 278 9.23 -22.07 -22.81
#